data_AF-B5VWN9-F1
#
_entry.id   AF-B5VWN9-F1
#
_cell.length_a   1.000
_cell.length_b   1.000
_cell.length_c   1.000
_cell.angle_alpha   90.00
_cell.angle_beta   90.00
_cell.angle_gamma   90.00
#
_symmetry.space_group_name_H-M   'P 1'
#
loop_
_entity.id
_entity.type
_entity.pdbx_description
1 polymer ?
#
loop_
_entity_poly.entity_id
_entity_poly.type
_entity_poly.pdbx_seq_one_letter_code
_entity_poly.pdbx_strand_id
1 'polypeptide(L)' 'MTLVLNFNGHNNKQINKMPLNPIFNPDGNDDVAHRSMWFGETTNLMQLNDVRYSWAVGLYKQMRENFWVN' A
#
# COMPACT_ATOMS: atom_id res chain seq x y z
N MET A 1 -55.53 -11.26 11.19
CA MET A 1 -54.41 -12.22 11.33
C MET A 1 -53.32 -11.77 10.36
N THR A 2 -52.12 -11.58 10.88
CA THR A 2 -51.15 -10.54 10.51
C THR A 2 -50.45 -10.73 9.16
N LEU A 3 -50.42 -9.67 8.35
CA LEU A 3 -49.54 -9.54 7.17
C LEU A 3 -48.18 -9.08 7.68
N VAL A 4 -47.15 -9.92 7.58
CA VAL A 4 -45.76 -9.53 7.87
C VAL A 4 -44.94 -9.76 6.61
N LEU A 5 -44.65 -8.67 5.88
CA LEU A 5 -43.69 -8.67 4.78
C LEU A 5 -42.28 -8.72 5.39
N ASN A 6 -41.61 -9.87 5.27
CA ASN A 6 -40.22 -10.05 5.69
C ASN A 6 -39.27 -9.34 4.72
N PHE A 7 -38.92 -8.09 5.03
CA PHE A 7 -37.82 -7.39 4.37
C PHE A 7 -36.49 -7.68 5.10
N ASN A 8 -35.95 -8.89 4.93
CA ASN A 8 -34.59 -9.20 5.37
C ASN A 8 -33.69 -9.35 4.15
N GLY A 9 -33.13 -8.22 3.70
CA GLY A 9 -32.24 -8.17 2.54
C GLY A 9 -31.24 -7.02 2.62
N HIS A 10 -30.73 -6.67 3.80
CA HIS A 10 -29.51 -5.85 3.87
C HIS A 10 -28.31 -6.78 3.69
N ASN A 11 -27.88 -6.95 2.44
CA ASN A 11 -26.58 -7.54 2.13
C ASN A 11 -25.51 -6.64 2.74
N ASN A 12 -24.98 -7.03 3.91
CA ASN A 12 -23.82 -6.38 4.52
C ASN A 12 -22.66 -6.50 3.54
N LYS A 13 -22.47 -5.49 2.69
CA LYS A 13 -21.32 -5.38 1.79
C LYS A 13 -20.08 -5.29 2.67
N GLN A 14 -19.40 -6.42 2.84
CA GLN A 14 -18.13 -6.47 3.55
C GLN A 14 -17.21 -5.46 2.88
N ILE A 15 -16.82 -4.43 3.63
CA ILE A 15 -15.87 -3.43 3.15
C ILE A 15 -14.55 -4.16 3.06
N ASN A 16 -14.08 -4.48 1.85
CA ASN A 16 -12.77 -5.07 1.64
C ASN A 16 -11.71 -4.11 2.17
N LYS A 17 -11.23 -4.37 3.39
CA LYS A 17 -10.22 -3.56 4.05
C LYS A 17 -8.88 -3.82 3.37
N MET A 18 -8.15 -2.76 3.03
CA MET A 18 -6.81 -2.89 2.49
C MET A 18 -5.89 -3.53 3.55
N PRO A 19 -5.17 -4.63 3.22
CA PRO A 19 -4.25 -5.26 4.14
C PRO A 19 -3.08 -4.30 4.44
N LEU A 20 -2.59 -4.35 5.68
CA LEU A 20 -1.37 -3.63 6.05
C LEU A 20 -0.16 -4.40 5.52
N ASN A 21 0.85 -3.68 5.03
CA ASN A 21 2.10 -4.28 4.63
C ASN A 21 2.86 -4.79 5.86
N PRO A 22 3.46 -6.00 5.80
CA PRO A 22 4.29 -6.51 6.89
C PRO A 22 5.54 -5.64 7.07
N ILE A 23 6.16 -5.65 8.26
CA ILE A 23 7.41 -4.90 8.48
C ILE A 23 8.54 -5.44 7.60
N PHE A 24 8.56 -6.76 7.40
CA PHE A 24 9.55 -7.45 6.59
C PHE A 24 8.92 -8.69 5.96
N ASN A 25 9.27 -9.00 4.71
CA ASN A 25 8.82 -10.18 3.99
C ASN A 25 10.04 -10.91 3.36
N PRO A 26 10.55 -12.00 3.97
CA PRO A 26 11.75 -12.67 3.47
C PRO A 26 11.57 -13.33 2.10
N ASP A 27 10.35 -13.75 1.76
CA ASP A 27 10.02 -14.39 0.49
C ASP A 27 9.65 -13.37 -0.60
N GLY A 28 9.75 -12.07 -0.29
CA GLY A 28 9.39 -11.00 -1.21
C GLY A 28 10.33 -10.88 -2.41
N ASN A 29 9.80 -10.39 -3.54
CA ASN A 29 10.56 -10.07 -4.72
C ASN A 29 10.74 -8.55 -4.87
N ASP A 30 11.99 -8.09 -4.87
CA ASP A 30 12.36 -6.68 -5.04
C ASP A 30 12.69 -6.27 -6.48
N ASP A 31 12.53 -7.18 -7.44
CA ASP A 31 12.71 -6.90 -8.86
C ASP A 31 11.91 -5.66 -9.27
N VAL A 32 12.58 -4.75 -9.97
CA VAL A 32 12.01 -3.48 -10.44
C VAL A 32 10.71 -3.65 -11.24
N ALA A 33 10.59 -4.76 -11.98
CA ALA A 33 9.41 -5.08 -12.76
C ALA A 33 8.18 -5.45 -11.90
N HIS A 34 8.40 -6.11 -10.75
CA HIS A 34 7.36 -6.67 -9.89
C HIS A 34 6.94 -5.72 -8.76
N ARG A 35 7.75 -4.70 -8.44
CA ARG A 35 7.50 -3.76 -7.33
C ARG A 35 6.33 -2.80 -7.58
N SER A 36 5.08 -3.16 -7.29
CA SER A 36 3.91 -2.26 -7.42
C SER A 36 3.74 -1.30 -6.22
N MET A 37 3.01 -0.19 -6.42
CA MET A 37 2.65 0.73 -5.33
C MET A 37 1.66 0.12 -4.34
N TRP A 38 0.76 -0.74 -4.85
CA TRP A 38 -0.30 -1.39 -4.08
C TRP A 38 -0.21 -2.90 -4.29
N PHE A 39 -0.44 -3.66 -3.22
CA PHE A 39 -0.49 -5.13 -3.25
C PHE A 39 0.76 -5.80 -3.83
N GLY A 40 1.92 -5.14 -3.71
CA GLY A 40 3.20 -5.71 -4.15
C GLY A 40 3.79 -6.67 -3.13
N GLU A 41 4.55 -7.65 -3.60
CA GLU A 41 5.21 -8.66 -2.77
C GLU A 41 6.65 -8.26 -2.43
N THR A 42 6.88 -7.01 -2.00
CA THR A 42 8.22 -6.52 -1.70
C THR A 42 8.75 -7.02 -0.36
N THR A 43 10.07 -7.07 -0.19
CA THR A 43 10.69 -7.45 1.09
C THR A 43 10.59 -6.34 2.16
N ASN A 44 10.24 -5.12 1.72
CA ASN A 44 10.20 -3.88 2.50
C ASN A 44 11.57 -3.37 2.97
N LEU A 45 12.65 -3.88 2.38
CA LEU A 45 13.99 -3.32 2.55
C LEU A 45 14.17 -2.05 1.68
N MET A 46 14.66 -0.98 2.31
CA MET A 46 14.87 0.32 1.64
C MET A 46 16.18 0.33 0.84
N GLN A 47 16.14 -0.18 -0.39
CA GLN A 47 17.27 -0.17 -1.32
C GLN A 47 17.23 1.07 -2.23
N LEU A 48 17.95 2.13 -1.86
CA LEU A 48 17.98 3.41 -2.61
C LEU A 48 18.74 3.35 -3.94
N ASN A 49 19.53 2.30 -4.17
CA ASN A 49 20.27 2.09 -5.42
C ASN A 49 19.42 1.46 -6.53
N ASP A 50 18.36 0.74 -6.16
CA ASP A 50 17.54 -0.03 -7.08
C ASP A 50 16.06 0.28 -6.85
N VAL A 51 15.61 1.33 -7.53
CA VAL A 51 14.30 1.93 -7.36
C VAL A 51 13.50 1.82 -8.66
N ARG A 52 12.23 1.44 -8.56
CA ARG A 52 11.34 1.37 -9.73
C ARG A 52 11.01 2.75 -10.30
N TYR A 53 10.88 3.72 -9.41
CA TYR A 53 10.47 5.08 -9.75
C TYR A 53 11.65 6.02 -9.56
N SER A 54 12.39 6.30 -10.64
CA SER A 54 13.57 7.17 -10.61
C SER A 54 13.26 8.59 -10.08
N TRP A 55 12.03 9.09 -10.30
CA TRP A 55 11.57 10.37 -9.76
C TRP A 55 11.54 10.41 -8.23
N ALA A 56 11.38 9.27 -7.55
CA ALA A 56 11.29 9.22 -6.09
C ALA A 56 12.62 9.65 -5.43
N VAL A 57 13.75 9.31 -6.05
CA VAL A 57 15.08 9.70 -5.56
C VAL A 57 15.29 11.21 -5.71
N GLY A 58 14.82 11.81 -6.81
CA GLY A 58 14.87 13.26 -7.02
C GLY A 58 14.05 14.02 -5.97
N LEU A 59 12.82 13.55 -5.72
CA LEU A 59 11.94 14.12 -4.70
C LEU A 59 12.58 14.05 -3.29
N TYR A 60 13.14 12.89 -2.93
CA TYR A 60 13.82 12.72 -1.64
C TYR A 60 14.99 13.70 -1.46
N LYS A 61 15.77 13.95 -2.52
CA LYS A 61 16.87 14.94 -2.48
C LYS A 61 16.35 16.35 -2.23
N GLN A 62 15.33 16.78 -2.97
CA GLN A 62 14.73 18.11 -2.78
C GLN A 62 14.17 18.30 -1.37
N MET A 63 13.50 17.29 -0.82
CA MET A 63 12.97 17.33 0.54
C MET A 63 14.06 17.49 1.59
N ARG A 64 15.22 16.84 1.39
CA ARG A 64 16.38 16.98 2.28
C ARG A 64 17.05 18.35 2.19
N GLU A 65 17.18 18.88 0.98
CA GLU A 65 17.83 20.17 0.72
C GLU A 65 17.01 21.34 1.27
N ASN A 66 15.68 21.23 1.24
CA ASN A 66 14.76 22.26 1.72
C ASN A 66 14.47 22.17 3.24
N PHE A 67 15.31 21.48 4.01
CA PHE A 67 15.13 21.40 5.45
C PHE A 67 15.51 22.73 6.12
N TRP A 68 14.60 23.28 6.92
CA TRP A 68 14.84 24.46 7.75
C TRP A 68 14.40 24.19 9.19
N VAL A 69 15.14 24.75 10.14
CA VAL A 69 14.84 24.69 11.57
C VAL A 69 14.48 26.10 12.03
N ASN A 70 13.40 26.24 12.79
CA ASN A 70 13.03 27.46 13.49
C ASN A 70 13.36 27.33 14.97
#